data_AF-A0A5J4FEC7-F1
#
_entry.id   AF-A0A5J4FEC7-F1
#
_cell.length_a   1.000
_cell.length_b   1.000
_cell.length_c   1.000
_cell.angle_alpha   90.00
_cell.angle_beta   90.00
_cell.angle_gamma   90.00
#
_symmetry.space_group_name_H-M   'P 1'
#
loop_
_entity.id
_entity.type
_entity.pdbx_description
1 polymer ?
#
loop_
_entity_poly.entity_id
_entity_poly.type
_entity_poly.pdbx_seq_one_letter_code
_entity_poly.pdbx_strand_id
1 'polypeptide(L)'
;MVKSAIFKPSLFGLKHSNRDFTQKETWGKNQFNSSFPASLCAYLDGKRPKNVYLKLDENLKIQPAELSTKELYGLAPDSDNLFYAFESQFRGGSKMITIDLFAGCGGLSLGFQKAGFTIVAAFDNWIPAIDVYRNNFSHPIFNVDLSRESSQEIWEQVSFVRT
;
A
#
# COMPACT_ATOMS: atom_id res chain seq x y z
N MET A 1 -44.23 18.46 -4.01
CA MET A 1 -42.93 18.87 -4.60
C MET A 1 -41.88 17.85 -4.19
N VAL A 2 -41.35 17.07 -5.13
CA VAL A 2 -40.24 16.14 -4.85
C VAL A 2 -38.96 16.98 -4.77
N LYS A 3 -38.29 16.96 -3.61
CA LYS A 3 -36.95 17.54 -3.50
C LYS A 3 -36.03 16.76 -4.45
N SER A 4 -35.61 17.40 -5.54
CA SER A 4 -34.52 16.89 -6.37
C SER A 4 -33.30 16.70 -5.48
N ALA A 5 -32.83 15.46 -5.35
CA ALA A 5 -31.58 15.21 -4.63
C ALA A 5 -30.45 15.93 -5.37
N ILE A 6 -29.75 16.81 -4.68
CA ILE A 6 -28.55 17.46 -5.23
C ILE A 6 -27.46 16.39 -5.28
N PHE A 7 -27.27 15.79 -6.46
CA PHE A 7 -26.17 14.87 -6.69
C PHE A 7 -24.89 15.68 -6.83
N LYS A 8 -24.01 15.58 -5.84
CA LYS A 8 -22.64 16.07 -5.98
C LYS A 8 -21.90 15.16 -6.97
N PRO A 9 -21.14 15.72 -7.93
CA PRO A 9 -20.27 14.92 -8.79
C PRO A 9 -19.36 14.02 -7.94
N SER A 10 -19.31 12.74 -8.30
CA SER A 10 -18.50 11.73 -7.62
C SER A 10 -18.21 10.55 -8.55
N LEU A 11 -17.14 9.83 -8.26
CA LEU A 11 -16.89 8.52 -8.86
C LEU A 11 -17.64 7.41 -8.08
N PHE A 12 -18.11 6.38 -8.79
CA PHE A 12 -18.88 5.28 -8.20
C PHE A 12 -18.10 4.59 -7.07
N GLY A 13 -18.77 4.34 -5.95
CA GLY A 13 -18.22 3.60 -4.79
C GLY A 13 -17.27 4.40 -3.89
N LEU A 14 -16.73 5.53 -4.35
CA LEU A 14 -15.78 6.35 -3.58
C LEU A 14 -16.53 7.24 -2.57
N LYS A 15 -17.14 6.62 -1.55
CA LYS A 15 -17.93 7.31 -0.52
C LYS A 15 -17.10 8.25 0.35
N HIS A 16 -15.94 7.77 0.81
CA HIS A 16 -15.03 8.53 1.67
C HIS A 16 -13.68 8.64 0.98
N SER A 17 -13.27 9.85 0.60
CA SER A 17 -12.00 10.06 -0.10
C SER A 17 -11.37 11.40 0.30
N ASN A 18 -10.05 11.49 0.19
CA ASN A 18 -9.32 12.75 0.31
C ASN A 18 -9.47 13.66 -0.93
N ARG A 19 -10.19 13.21 -1.97
CA ARG A 19 -10.47 13.98 -3.17
C ARG A 19 -11.90 14.52 -3.18
N ASP A 20 -12.02 15.78 -3.56
CA ASP A 20 -13.30 16.45 -3.78
C ASP A 20 -13.64 16.48 -5.28
N PHE A 21 -14.47 15.54 -5.71
CA PHE A 21 -14.92 15.42 -7.11
C PHE A 21 -15.85 16.56 -7.54
N THR A 22 -16.24 17.46 -6.66
CA THR A 22 -16.92 18.71 -7.06
C THR A 22 -15.94 19.73 -7.65
N GLN A 23 -14.63 19.57 -7.44
CA GLN A 23 -13.58 20.42 -8.00
C GLN A 23 -13.16 19.96 -9.39
N LYS A 24 -13.01 20.92 -10.32
CA LYS A 24 -12.63 20.65 -11.72
C LYS A 24 -11.27 19.97 -11.82
N GLU A 25 -10.35 20.35 -10.94
CA GLU A 25 -8.96 19.90 -10.89
C GLU A 25 -8.86 18.38 -10.66
N THR A 26 -9.80 17.80 -9.90
CA THR A 26 -9.88 16.38 -9.63
C THR A 26 -10.23 15.54 -10.86
N TRP A 27 -10.84 16.14 -11.87
CA TRP A 27 -11.10 15.52 -13.17
C TRP A 27 -9.93 15.66 -14.16
N GLY A 28 -8.84 16.32 -13.75
CA GLY A 28 -7.62 16.42 -14.55
C GLY A 28 -6.92 15.07 -14.70
N LYS A 29 -6.16 14.90 -15.79
CA LYS A 29 -5.47 13.65 -16.19
C LYS A 29 -4.74 12.96 -15.04
N ASN A 30 -3.98 13.71 -14.25
CA ASN A 30 -3.14 13.14 -13.19
C ASN A 30 -3.97 12.64 -12.01
N GLN A 31 -5.01 13.39 -11.62
CA GLN A 31 -5.86 12.95 -10.53
C GLN A 31 -6.78 11.83 -11.02
N PHE A 32 -7.63 12.09 -12.01
CA PHE A 32 -8.62 11.13 -12.48
C PHE A 32 -8.06 9.71 -12.73
N ASN A 33 -6.88 9.60 -13.35
CA ASN A 33 -6.27 8.31 -13.70
C ASN A 33 -5.92 7.42 -12.50
N SER A 34 -5.74 7.96 -11.29
CA SER A 34 -5.52 7.14 -10.09
C SER A 34 -6.80 6.84 -9.32
N SER A 35 -7.84 7.68 -9.41
CA SER A 35 -9.15 7.37 -8.78
C SER A 35 -10.07 6.51 -9.63
N PHE A 36 -10.00 6.64 -10.95
CA PHE A 36 -10.88 5.90 -11.85
C PHE A 36 -10.73 4.38 -11.73
N PRO A 37 -9.52 3.79 -11.66
CA PRO A 37 -9.38 2.35 -11.47
C PRO A 37 -10.02 1.85 -10.17
N ALA A 38 -9.89 2.61 -9.08
CA ALA A 38 -10.53 2.28 -7.81
C ALA A 38 -12.07 2.30 -7.94
N SER A 39 -12.60 3.34 -8.59
CA SER A 39 -14.04 3.44 -8.84
C SER A 39 -14.57 2.34 -9.74
N LEU A 40 -13.80 1.95 -10.76
CA LEU A 40 -14.15 0.88 -11.67
C LEU A 40 -14.23 -0.46 -10.93
N CYS A 41 -13.27 -0.76 -10.06
CA CYS A 41 -13.32 -1.98 -9.24
C CYS A 41 -14.56 -2.00 -8.32
N ALA A 42 -14.91 -0.86 -7.73
CA ALA A 42 -16.13 -0.74 -6.92
C ALA A 42 -17.40 -0.94 -7.76
N TYR A 43 -17.44 -0.42 -8.99
CA TYR A 43 -18.55 -0.61 -9.92
C TYR A 43 -18.72 -2.07 -10.34
N LEU A 44 -17.61 -2.75 -10.66
CA LEU A 44 -17.62 -4.16 -11.06
C LEU A 44 -18.10 -5.06 -9.91
N ASP A 45 -17.72 -4.77 -8.67
CA ASP A 45 -18.19 -5.50 -7.49
C ASP A 45 -19.73 -5.53 -7.42
N GLY A 46 -20.37 -4.37 -7.62
CA GLY A 46 -21.84 -4.24 -7.65
C GLY A 46 -22.53 -4.90 -8.86
N LYS A 47 -21.77 -5.30 -9.90
CA LYS A 47 -22.29 -5.95 -11.11
C LYS A 47 -21.99 -7.45 -11.19
N ARG A 48 -21.27 -8.01 -10.21
CA ARG A 48 -20.85 -9.42 -10.10
C ARG A 48 -19.75 -9.98 -11.04
N PRO A 49 -19.09 -9.27 -11.99
CA PRO A 49 -17.83 -9.80 -12.49
C PRO A 49 -16.74 -9.63 -11.43
N LYS A 50 -16.08 -10.74 -11.07
CA LYS A 50 -14.80 -10.65 -10.36
C LYS A 50 -13.78 -9.96 -11.26
N ASN A 51 -12.88 -9.19 -10.68
CA ASN A 51 -11.81 -8.57 -11.45
C ASN A 51 -10.86 -9.66 -11.93
N VAL A 52 -10.55 -9.65 -13.22
CA VAL A 52 -9.53 -10.53 -13.81
C VAL A 52 -8.19 -9.84 -13.69
N TYR A 53 -7.27 -10.47 -12.96
CA TYR A 53 -5.90 -10.03 -12.80
C TYR A 53 -4.93 -10.97 -13.49
N LEU A 54 -3.80 -10.43 -13.93
CA LEU A 54 -2.64 -11.22 -14.30
C LEU A 54 -1.83 -11.49 -13.03
N LYS A 55 -1.71 -12.76 -12.66
CA LYS A 55 -0.87 -13.23 -11.56
C LYS A 55 0.36 -13.93 -12.14
N LEU A 56 1.49 -13.85 -11.44
CA LEU A 56 2.66 -14.67 -11.74
C LEU A 56 2.59 -15.96 -10.92
N ASP A 57 2.86 -17.11 -11.55
CA ASP A 57 3.08 -18.36 -10.82
C ASP A 57 4.49 -18.40 -10.18
N GLU A 58 4.79 -19.48 -9.47
CA GLU A 58 6.10 -19.73 -8.83
C GLU A 58 7.28 -19.74 -9.81
N ASN A 59 7.01 -19.91 -11.11
CA ASN A 59 7.99 -19.89 -12.19
C ASN A 59 7.97 -18.57 -12.98
N LEU A 60 7.34 -17.53 -12.44
CA LEU A 60 7.19 -16.21 -13.08
C LEU A 60 6.41 -16.23 -14.41
N LYS A 61 5.56 -17.24 -14.62
CA LYS A 61 4.68 -17.29 -15.79
C LYS A 61 3.36 -16.60 -15.49
N ILE A 62 2.86 -15.87 -16.50
CA ILE A 62 1.60 -15.16 -16.41
C ILE A 62 0.45 -16.17 -16.44
N GLN A 63 -0.42 -16.09 -15.43
CA GLN A 63 -1.68 -16.83 -15.35
C GLN A 63 -2.83 -15.88 -15.01
N PRO A 64 -4.00 -16.01 -15.65
CA PRO A 64 -5.19 -15.26 -15.24
C PRO A 64 -5.66 -15.76 -13.87
N ALA A 65 -6.03 -14.83 -13.00
CA ALA A 65 -6.64 -15.11 -11.70
C ALA A 65 -7.81 -14.17 -11.44
N GLU A 66 -8.80 -14.64 -10.70
CA GLU A 66 -9.90 -13.80 -10.23
C GLU A 66 -9.61 -13.33 -8.80
N LEU A 67 -9.83 -12.04 -8.54
CA LEU A 67 -9.77 -11.46 -7.20
C LEU A 67 -10.99 -10.56 -7.00
N SER A 68 -11.76 -10.80 -5.93
CA SER A 68 -12.90 -9.92 -5.63
C SER A 68 -12.41 -8.55 -5.18
N THR A 69 -13.21 -7.50 -5.44
CA THR A 69 -12.84 -6.15 -4.99
C THR A 69 -12.76 -6.10 -3.46
N LYS A 70 -13.61 -6.86 -2.76
CA LYS A 70 -13.54 -6.99 -1.30
C LYS A 70 -12.22 -7.57 -0.81
N GLU A 71 -11.71 -8.62 -1.45
CA GLU A 71 -10.40 -9.19 -1.11
C GLU A 71 -9.27 -8.20 -1.40
N LEU A 72 -9.35 -7.47 -2.51
CA LEU A 72 -8.36 -6.46 -2.87
C LEU A 72 -8.31 -5.29 -1.88
N TYR A 73 -9.47 -4.79 -1.44
CA TYR A 73 -9.55 -3.64 -0.52
C TYR A 73 -9.47 -4.03 0.95
N GLY A 74 -9.59 -5.32 1.27
CA GLY A 74 -9.78 -5.82 2.63
C GLY A 74 -11.16 -5.52 3.23
N LEU A 75 -11.98 -4.69 2.58
CA LEU A 75 -13.33 -4.31 2.96
C LEU A 75 -14.23 -4.23 1.73
N ALA A 76 -15.55 -4.31 1.93
CA ALA A 76 -16.49 -4.06 0.84
C ALA A 76 -16.33 -2.62 0.31
N PRO A 77 -16.40 -2.38 -1.01
CA PRO A 77 -16.21 -1.04 -1.59
C PRO A 77 -17.20 0.01 -1.06
N ASP A 78 -18.39 -0.41 -0.63
CA ASP A 78 -19.42 0.44 -0.05
C ASP A 78 -19.38 0.49 1.49
N SER A 79 -18.35 -0.09 2.12
CA SER A 79 -18.17 -0.02 3.57
C SER A 79 -17.96 1.42 4.02
N ASP A 80 -18.70 1.84 5.06
CA ASP A 80 -18.51 3.16 5.68
C ASP A 80 -17.15 3.27 6.42
N ASN A 81 -16.46 2.15 6.63
CA ASN A 81 -15.11 2.10 7.21
C ASN A 81 -13.98 2.12 6.16
N LEU A 82 -14.31 2.20 4.86
CA LEU A 82 -13.31 2.26 3.79
C LEU A 82 -13.04 3.71 3.38
N PHE A 83 -11.77 4.12 3.39
CA PHE A 83 -11.32 5.44 2.96
C PHE A 83 -10.37 5.35 1.76
N TYR A 84 -10.69 6.05 0.69
CA TYR A 84 -9.89 6.12 -0.54
C TYR A 84 -8.92 7.31 -0.49
N ALA A 85 -7.67 7.02 -0.12
CA ALA A 85 -6.58 8.00 -0.09
C ALA A 85 -5.76 7.94 -1.39
N PHE A 86 -5.74 9.04 -2.14
CA PHE A 86 -4.97 9.19 -3.39
C PHE A 86 -3.87 10.22 -3.22
N GLU A 87 -2.64 9.87 -3.59
CA GLU A 87 -1.42 10.71 -3.48
C GLU A 87 -1.29 11.41 -2.12
N SER A 88 -1.90 10.85 -1.07
CA SER A 88 -1.82 11.40 0.26
C SER A 88 -0.39 11.22 0.74
N GLN A 89 0.33 12.32 0.88
CA GLN A 89 1.57 12.31 1.64
C GLN A 89 1.25 11.80 3.05
N PHE A 90 2.05 10.87 3.53
CA PHE A 90 1.94 10.39 4.90
C PHE A 90 2.15 11.56 5.86
N ARG A 91 1.07 12.06 6.46
CA ARG A 91 1.13 13.12 7.47
C ARG A 91 1.36 12.45 8.81
N GLY A 92 2.63 12.40 9.23
CA GLY A 92 3.05 11.80 10.49
C GLY A 92 2.30 12.38 11.69
N GLY A 93 1.35 11.61 12.21
CA GLY A 93 0.76 11.79 13.55
C GLY A 93 0.99 10.57 14.45
N SER A 94 1.31 9.42 13.84
CA SER A 94 1.64 8.18 14.54
C SER A 94 3.07 7.80 14.20
N LYS A 95 3.86 7.47 15.22
CA LYS A 95 5.21 6.93 15.06
C LYS A 95 5.09 5.54 14.43
N MET A 96 5.19 5.48 13.10
CA MET A 96 5.02 4.23 12.36
C MET A 96 6.21 3.32 12.61
N ILE A 97 5.90 2.08 12.98
CA ILE A 97 6.89 1.00 13.07
C ILE A 97 7.09 0.47 11.66
N THR A 98 8.34 0.41 11.22
CA THR A 98 8.70 0.10 9.83
C THR A 98 9.82 -0.92 9.79
N ILE A 99 9.72 -1.83 8.84
CA ILE A 99 10.78 -2.75 8.45
C ILE A 99 11.23 -2.34 7.04
N ASP A 100 12.54 -2.28 6.81
CA ASP A 100 13.12 -1.96 5.50
C ASP A 100 13.54 -3.25 4.78
N LEU A 101 12.80 -3.63 3.73
CA LEU A 101 13.10 -4.80 2.90
C LEU A 101 13.92 -4.36 1.69
N PHE A 102 14.97 -5.13 1.35
CA PHE A 102 15.96 -4.74 0.33
C PHE A 102 16.69 -3.43 0.71
N ALA A 103 17.07 -3.37 1.97
CA ALA A 103 17.55 -2.15 2.62
C ALA A 103 18.84 -1.58 2.00
N GLY A 104 19.63 -2.41 1.31
CA GLY A 104 20.94 -2.06 0.80
C GLY A 104 21.81 -1.43 1.88
N CYS A 105 22.44 -0.29 1.56
CA CYS A 105 23.23 0.48 2.52
C CYS A 105 22.41 1.46 3.38
N GLY A 106 21.07 1.43 3.28
CA GLY A 106 20.15 2.12 4.19
C GLY A 106 19.69 3.52 3.78
N GLY A 107 19.74 3.84 2.48
CA GLY A 107 19.22 5.13 1.98
C GLY A 107 17.74 5.36 2.30
N LEU A 108 16.91 4.32 2.15
CA LEU A 108 15.47 4.39 2.46
C LEU A 108 15.24 4.52 3.97
N SER A 109 15.88 3.67 4.77
CA SER A 109 15.89 3.76 6.24
C SER A 109 16.23 5.15 6.75
N LEU A 110 17.31 5.78 6.25
CA LEU A 110 17.68 7.14 6.64
C LEU A 110 16.61 8.16 6.28
N GLY A 111 16.02 8.05 5.09
CA GLY A 111 14.93 8.92 4.64
C GLY A 111 13.70 8.81 5.54
N PHE A 112 13.31 7.59 5.89
CA PHE A 112 12.17 7.34 6.76
C PHE A 112 12.41 7.77 8.21
N GLN A 113 13.60 7.55 8.78
CA GLN A 113 13.93 8.10 10.10
C GLN A 113 13.85 9.62 10.10
N LYS A 114 14.37 10.30 9.07
CA LYS A 114 14.25 11.76 8.91
C LYS A 114 12.80 12.24 8.77
N ALA A 115 11.92 11.40 8.22
CA ALA A 115 10.49 11.65 8.10
C ALA A 115 9.69 11.28 9.37
N GLY A 116 10.34 10.83 10.45
CA GLY A 116 9.72 10.52 11.74
C GLY A 116 9.22 9.07 11.90
N PHE A 117 9.56 8.17 10.98
CA PHE A 117 9.27 6.75 11.10
C PHE A 117 10.28 6.07 12.03
N THR A 118 9.87 4.96 12.64
CA THR A 118 10.74 4.11 13.48
C THR A 118 11.07 2.84 12.73
N ILE A 119 12.29 2.77 12.22
CA ILE A 119 12.82 1.54 11.62
C ILE A 119 13.22 0.61 12.75
N VAL A 120 12.61 -0.57 12.81
CA VAL A 120 12.90 -1.59 13.83
C VAL A 120 13.77 -2.72 13.30
N ALA A 121 13.76 -2.96 12.00
CA ALA A 121 14.59 -3.98 11.37
C ALA A 121 14.81 -3.65 9.89
N ALA A 122 15.87 -4.20 9.33
CA ALA A 122 16.17 -4.17 7.91
C ALA A 122 16.60 -5.56 7.41
N PHE A 123 16.43 -5.80 6.11
CA PHE A 123 16.73 -7.08 5.47
C PHE A 123 17.41 -6.84 4.13
N ASP A 124 18.52 -7.52 3.90
CA ASP A 124 19.24 -7.57 2.63
C ASP A 124 20.09 -8.86 2.58
N ASN A 125 20.64 -9.23 1.42
CA ASN A 125 21.55 -10.38 1.30
C ASN A 125 22.94 -10.00 0.76
N TRP A 126 23.18 -8.73 0.41
CA TRP A 126 24.46 -8.28 -0.10
C TRP A 126 25.37 -7.79 1.03
N ILE A 127 26.28 -8.66 1.47
CA ILE A 127 27.18 -8.43 2.61
C ILE A 127 27.83 -7.03 2.64
N PRO A 128 28.43 -6.50 1.55
CA PRO A 128 29.03 -5.16 1.59
C PRO A 128 28.03 -4.05 1.95
N ALA A 129 26.79 -4.14 1.48
CA ALA A 129 25.76 -3.17 1.80
C ALA A 129 25.28 -3.32 3.25
N ILE A 130 25.16 -4.56 3.73
CA ILE A 130 24.84 -4.87 5.13
C ILE A 130 25.91 -4.30 6.08
N ASP A 131 27.19 -4.45 5.75
CA ASP A 131 28.27 -3.94 6.59
C ASP A 131 28.25 -2.40 6.66
N VAL A 132 27.98 -1.74 5.53
CA VAL A 132 27.76 -0.28 5.52
C VAL A 132 26.54 0.07 6.37
N TYR A 133 25.42 -0.66 6.23
CA TYR A 133 24.20 -0.42 7.00
C TYR A 133 24.48 -0.53 8.51
N ARG A 134 25.12 -1.62 8.97
CA ARG A 134 25.44 -1.86 10.39
C ARG A 134 26.30 -0.74 10.99
N ASN A 135 27.17 -0.14 10.20
CA ASN A 135 28.00 0.97 10.67
C ASN A 135 27.23 2.30 10.81
N ASN A 136 26.05 2.42 10.21
CA ASN A 136 25.28 3.68 10.18
C ASN A 136 24.01 3.66 11.05
N PHE A 137 23.48 2.48 11.42
CA PHE A 137 22.22 2.35 12.14
C PHE A 137 22.35 1.49 13.39
N SER A 138 21.55 1.80 14.42
CA SER A 138 21.57 1.08 15.71
C SER A 138 20.59 -0.10 15.76
N HIS A 139 19.55 -0.10 14.93
CA HIS A 139 18.60 -1.21 14.81
C HIS A 139 19.16 -2.32 13.91
N PRO A 140 18.70 -3.58 14.09
CA PRO A 140 19.28 -4.72 13.39
C PRO A 140 19.04 -4.69 11.88
N ILE A 141 20.01 -5.23 11.14
CA ILE A 141 19.86 -5.68 9.76
C ILE A 141 20.20 -7.17 9.66
N PHE A 142 19.31 -7.93 9.04
CA PHE A 142 19.39 -9.38 8.88
C PHE A 142 19.91 -9.71 7.47
N ASN A 143 20.87 -10.64 7.40
CA ASN A 143 21.38 -11.19 6.14
C ASN A 143 20.44 -12.29 5.66
N VAL A 144 19.52 -11.95 4.77
CA VAL A 144 18.39 -12.79 4.38
C VAL A 144 18.11 -12.66 2.89
N ASP A 145 18.03 -13.80 2.20
CA ASP A 145 17.50 -13.87 0.84
C ASP A 145 15.97 -13.88 0.88
N LEU A 146 15.36 -12.71 0.72
CA LEU A 146 13.92 -12.51 0.77
C LEU A 146 13.14 -13.29 -0.30
N SER A 147 13.80 -13.85 -1.33
CA SER A 147 13.14 -14.73 -2.30
C SER A 147 12.86 -16.13 -1.77
N ARG A 148 13.46 -16.49 -0.63
CA ARG A 148 13.39 -17.83 -0.02
C ARG A 148 12.61 -17.87 1.30
N GLU A 149 12.35 -16.71 1.89
CA GLU A 149 11.65 -16.60 3.17
C GLU A 149 10.16 -16.30 2.98
N SER A 150 9.34 -16.90 3.83
CA SER A 150 7.93 -16.57 4.00
C SER A 150 7.74 -15.30 4.84
N SER A 151 6.55 -14.71 4.75
CA SER A 151 6.18 -13.56 5.60
C SER A 151 6.19 -13.91 7.09
N GLN A 152 5.93 -15.17 7.45
CA GLN A 152 5.96 -15.68 8.81
C GLN A 152 7.38 -15.73 9.37
N GLU A 153 8.34 -16.24 8.59
CA GLU A 153 9.76 -16.30 9.00
C GLU A 153 10.36 -14.90 9.16
N ILE A 154 10.01 -13.96 8.27
CA ILE A 154 10.39 -12.54 8.44
C ILE A 154 9.79 -11.98 9.73
N TRP A 155 8.52 -12.27 10.01
CA TRP A 155 7.84 -11.78 11.21
C TRP A 155 8.47 -12.29 12.50
N GLU A 156 8.83 -13.57 12.55
CA GLU A 156 9.51 -14.18 13.70
C GLU A 156 10.82 -13.47 14.04
N GLN A 157 11.62 -13.10 13.03
CA GLN A 157 12.88 -12.37 13.23
C GLN A 157 12.67 -10.99 13.85
N VAL A 158 11.57 -10.31 13.52
CA VAL A 158 11.26 -8.96 14.04
C VAL A 158 10.49 -8.99 15.35
N SER A 159 9.86 -10.12 15.69
CA SER A 159 9.02 -10.27 16.89
C SER A 159 9.78 -9.97 18.21
N PHE A 160 11.10 -10.18 18.22
CA PHE A 160 11.99 -9.91 19.35
C PHE A 160 12.40 -8.44 19.52
N VAL A 161 12.12 -7.59 18.53
CA VAL A 161 12.57 -6.18 18.52
C VAL A 161 11.56 -5.24 19.19
N ARG A 162 10.43 -5.76 19.70
CA ARG A 162 9.46 -4.99 20.49
C ARG A 162 9.88 -4.94 21.96
N THR A 163 10.80 -4.04 22.30
CA THR A 163 11.01 -3.51 23.67
C THR A 163 11.14 -2.01 23.63
#